data_AF-A0A843FA97-F1
#
_entry.id   AF-A0A843FA97-F1
#
_cell.length_a   1.000
_cell.length_b   1.000
_cell.length_c   1.000
_cell.angle_alpha   90.00
_cell.angle_beta   90.00
_cell.angle_gamma   90.00
#
_symmetry.space_group_name_H-M   'P 1'
#
loop_
_entity.id
_entity.type
_entity.pdbx_description
1 polymer ?
#
loop_
_entity_poly.entity_id
_entity_poly.type
_entity_poly.pdbx_seq_one_letter_code
_entity_poly.pdbx_strand_id
1 'polypeptide(L)'
;ITIHELDGSYFPIRCQQCEDAPCEIICPTGAMSNLGVDVTKCIACGFCAMACPFGAISIQYSNAHKCNHCADREEGPACVQACSKRAIAVHDIANVIKRKQREHIEKIYGLDKPAKKKGLLSVITTDTRARKPLDGE
;
A
#
# COMPACT_ATOMS: atom_id res chain seq x y z
N ILE A 1 -12.20 -10.05 6.21
CA ILE A 1 -11.33 -10.28 5.03
C ILE A 1 -11.78 -11.59 4.43
N THR A 2 -11.89 -11.67 3.10
CA THR A 2 -12.22 -12.93 2.42
C THR A 2 -11.02 -13.32 1.57
N ILE A 3 -10.63 -14.59 1.57
CA ILE A 3 -9.51 -15.08 0.77
C ILE A 3 -10.08 -16.04 -0.26
N HIS A 4 -9.85 -15.75 -1.53
CA HIS A 4 -10.20 -16.64 -2.64
C HIS A 4 -8.96 -17.38 -3.12
N GLU A 5 -9.09 -18.67 -3.36
CA GLU A 5 -8.05 -19.50 -3.93
C GLU A 5 -8.35 -19.74 -5.42
N LEU A 6 -7.37 -19.48 -6.28
CA LEU A 6 -7.44 -19.70 -7.72
C LEU A 6 -6.08 -20.24 -8.18
N ASP A 7 -6.05 -21.43 -8.76
CA ASP A 7 -4.85 -22.09 -9.30
C ASP A 7 -3.64 -22.09 -8.33
N GLY A 8 -3.90 -22.37 -7.05
CA GLY A 8 -2.87 -22.40 -6.00
C GLY A 8 -2.37 -21.00 -5.56
N SER A 9 -2.98 -19.93 -6.06
CA SER A 9 -2.74 -18.55 -5.64
C SER A 9 -3.86 -18.03 -4.74
N TYR A 10 -3.50 -17.23 -3.74
CA TYR A 10 -4.43 -16.72 -2.73
C TYR A 10 -4.65 -15.21 -2.89
N PHE A 11 -5.90 -14.81 -3.08
CA PHE A 11 -6.30 -13.42 -3.32
C PHE A 11 -7.15 -12.90 -2.15
N PRO A 12 -6.59 -12.06 -1.26
CA PRO A 12 -7.35 -11.44 -0.20
C PRO A 12 -8.21 -10.28 -0.73
N ILE A 13 -9.52 -10.43 -0.67
CA ILE A 13 -10.50 -9.40 -1.02
C ILE A 13 -10.82 -8.54 0.21
N ARG A 14 -10.66 -7.23 0.02
CA ARG A 14 -10.86 -6.20 1.04
C ARG A 14 -11.42 -4.92 0.46
N CYS A 15 -12.12 -4.18 1.33
CA CYS A 15 -12.55 -2.83 1.01
C CYS A 15 -11.30 -1.96 0.88
N GLN A 16 -11.20 -1.24 -0.24
CA GLN A 16 -10.05 -0.39 -0.55
C GLN A 16 -10.14 1.01 0.06
N GLN A 17 -11.23 1.34 0.78
CA GLN A 17 -11.55 2.71 1.23
C GLN A 17 -11.42 3.73 0.11
N CYS A 18 -12.18 3.51 -0.96
CA CYS A 18 -12.22 4.40 -2.12
C CYS A 18 -12.52 5.84 -1.68
N GLU A 19 -11.81 6.81 -2.27
CA GLU A 19 -12.10 8.24 -2.11
C GLU A 19 -13.44 8.59 -2.76
N ASP A 20 -13.63 8.14 -4.00
CA ASP A 20 -14.93 8.14 -4.68
C ASP A 20 -15.59 6.77 -4.51
N ALA A 21 -16.44 6.65 -3.49
CA ALA A 21 -17.02 5.38 -3.07
C ALA A 21 -18.41 5.17 -3.70
N PRO A 22 -18.55 4.31 -4.75
CA PRO A 22 -19.85 4.07 -5.39
C PRO A 22 -20.86 3.44 -4.43
N CYS A 23 -20.38 2.68 -3.43
CA CYS A 23 -21.21 2.08 -2.40
C CYS A 23 -21.82 3.11 -1.44
N GLU A 24 -21.21 4.29 -1.29
CA GLU A 24 -21.75 5.41 -0.51
C GLU A 24 -22.81 6.15 -1.32
N ILE A 25 -22.50 6.49 -2.57
CA ILE A 25 -23.39 7.20 -3.49
C ILE A 25 -24.71 6.44 -3.71
N ILE A 26 -24.66 5.12 -3.88
CA ILE A 26 -25.85 4.31 -4.15
C ILE A 26 -26.71 4.05 -2.91
N CYS A 27 -26.23 4.37 -1.70
CA CYS A 27 -26.93 4.01 -0.47
C CYS A 27 -28.15 4.93 -0.26
N PRO A 28 -29.40 4.43 -0.35
CA PRO A 28 -30.58 5.28 -0.29
C PRO A 28 -30.81 5.90 1.10
N THR A 29 -30.25 5.30 2.15
CA THR A 29 -30.40 5.76 3.54
C THR A 29 -29.18 6.52 4.06
N GLY A 30 -28.11 6.64 3.26
CA GLY A 30 -26.86 7.26 3.71
C GLY A 30 -26.20 6.52 4.88
N ALA A 31 -26.33 5.18 4.93
CA ALA A 31 -25.77 4.35 5.99
C ALA A 31 -24.27 4.03 5.81
N MET A 32 -23.70 4.32 4.64
CA MET A 32 -22.34 3.94 4.27
C MET A 32 -21.39 5.13 4.44
N SER A 33 -20.19 4.89 4.98
CA SER A 33 -19.12 5.90 5.05
C SER A 33 -17.73 5.23 5.07
N ASN A 34 -16.68 6.04 5.04
CA ASN A 34 -15.30 5.58 5.26
C ASN A 34 -15.09 4.95 6.65
N LEU A 35 -15.85 5.38 7.66
CA LEU A 35 -15.81 4.84 9.03
C LEU A 35 -16.50 3.48 9.18
N GLY A 36 -17.30 3.06 8.19
CA GLY A 36 -17.98 1.77 8.22
C GLY A 36 -19.43 1.85 7.74
N VAL A 37 -20.29 1.06 8.38
CA VAL A 37 -21.73 1.04 8.13
C VAL A 37 -22.45 1.47 9.40
N ASP A 38 -23.30 2.48 9.29
CA ASP A 38 -24.23 2.87 10.34
C ASP A 38 -25.40 1.87 10.36
N VAL A 39 -25.38 0.98 11.36
CA VAL A 39 -26.37 -0.08 11.54
C VAL A 39 -27.77 0.44 11.85
N THR A 40 -27.91 1.68 12.31
CA THR A 40 -29.22 2.27 12.63
C THR A 40 -29.96 2.74 11.38
N LYS A 41 -29.20 3.08 10.32
CA LYS A 41 -29.73 3.55 9.03
C LYS A 41 -29.75 2.45 7.98
N CYS A 42 -28.97 1.38 8.16
CA CYS A 42 -28.88 0.31 7.19
C CYS A 42 -30.19 -0.49 7.14
N ILE A 43 -30.71 -0.70 5.93
CA ILE A 43 -31.92 -1.50 5.67
C ILE A 43 -31.62 -2.82 4.94
N ALA A 44 -30.33 -3.20 4.88
CA ALA A 44 -29.85 -4.40 4.18
C ALA A 44 -30.32 -4.58 2.73
N CYS A 45 -30.55 -3.49 1.99
CA CYS A 45 -31.02 -3.57 0.59
C CYS A 45 -30.00 -4.19 -0.40
N GLY A 46 -28.71 -4.24 -0.04
CA GLY A 46 -27.68 -4.90 -0.84
C GLY A 46 -27.10 -4.08 -2.01
N PHE A 47 -27.61 -2.88 -2.30
CA PHE A 47 -27.08 -2.06 -3.42
C PHE A 47 -25.61 -1.70 -3.27
N CYS A 48 -25.15 -1.45 -2.04
CA CYS A 48 -23.73 -1.20 -1.78
C CYS A 48 -22.85 -2.40 -2.16
N ALA A 49 -23.32 -3.64 -1.92
CA ALA A 49 -22.60 -4.85 -2.28
C ALA A 49 -22.55 -5.04 -3.81
N MET A 50 -23.66 -4.76 -4.49
CA MET A 50 -23.73 -4.79 -5.96
C MET A 50 -22.84 -3.74 -6.62
N ALA A 51 -22.80 -2.52 -6.06
CA ALA A 51 -22.01 -1.42 -6.61
C ALA A 51 -20.51 -1.53 -6.32
N CYS A 52 -20.09 -2.38 -5.38
CA CYS A 52 -18.67 -2.51 -5.03
C CYS A 52 -17.91 -3.26 -6.13
N PRO A 53 -16.97 -2.62 -6.85
CA PRO A 53 -16.25 -3.27 -7.94
C PRO A 53 -15.30 -4.38 -7.45
N PHE A 54 -14.98 -4.39 -6.15
CA PHE A 54 -14.09 -5.36 -5.53
C PHE A 54 -14.83 -6.52 -4.86
N GLY A 55 -16.17 -6.50 -4.81
CA GLY A 55 -16.94 -7.52 -4.07
C GLY A 55 -16.62 -7.56 -2.58
N ALA A 56 -16.22 -6.43 -1.99
CA ALA A 56 -15.65 -6.37 -0.65
C ALA A 56 -16.67 -6.11 0.47
N ILE A 57 -17.95 -6.08 0.15
CA ILE A 57 -19.06 -5.82 1.07
C ILE A 57 -19.90 -7.09 1.13
N SER A 58 -20.17 -7.56 2.34
CA SER A 58 -21.09 -8.66 2.58
C SER A 58 -22.37 -8.14 3.23
N ILE A 59 -23.48 -8.80 2.93
CA ILE A 59 -24.74 -8.59 3.65
C ILE A 59 -24.89 -9.77 4.59
N GLN A 60 -25.04 -9.51 5.89
CA GLN A 60 -25.27 -10.54 6.89
C GLN A 60 -26.39 -10.09 7.82
N TYR A 61 -27.29 -11.01 8.14
CA TYR A 61 -28.47 -10.73 8.95
C TYR A 61 -29.29 -9.56 8.36
N SER A 62 -29.30 -8.43 9.06
CA SER A 62 -30.04 -7.22 8.73
C SER A 62 -29.14 -6.02 8.45
N ASN A 63 -27.84 -6.22 8.21
CA ASN A 63 -26.89 -5.14 7.95
C ASN A 63 -25.89 -5.47 6.85
N ALA A 64 -25.39 -4.40 6.22
CA ALA A 64 -24.19 -4.49 5.40
C ALA A 64 -22.95 -4.48 6.29
N HIS A 65 -21.93 -5.21 5.89
CA HIS A 65 -20.64 -5.28 6.56
C HIS A 65 -19.52 -4.96 5.57
N LYS A 66 -18.65 -4.04 5.97
CA LYS A 66 -17.44 -3.70 5.23
C LYS A 66 -16.27 -3.53 6.20
N CYS A 67 -15.06 -3.64 5.67
CA CYS A 67 -13.86 -3.29 6.43
C CYS A 67 -13.82 -1.79 6.70
N ASN A 68 -13.52 -1.39 7.94
CA ASN A 68 -13.32 0.00 8.40
C ASN A 68 -11.86 0.26 8.83
N HIS A 69 -10.93 -0.59 8.37
CA HIS A 69 -9.52 -0.60 8.83
C HIS A 69 -9.33 -0.85 10.33
N CYS A 70 -10.32 -1.40 11.03
CA CYS A 70 -10.29 -1.58 12.49
C CYS A 70 -10.00 -0.25 13.19
N ALA A 71 -10.69 0.83 12.78
CA ALA A 71 -10.53 2.17 13.35
C ALA A 71 -10.76 2.22 14.87
N ASP A 72 -11.53 1.27 15.37
CA ASP A 72 -11.91 1.00 16.75
C ASP A 72 -10.81 0.27 17.55
N ARG A 73 -9.70 -0.13 16.93
CA ARG A 73 -8.62 -0.90 17.56
C ARG A 73 -7.30 -0.14 17.61
N GLU A 74 -6.74 0.03 18.81
CA GLU A 74 -5.48 0.75 19.02
C GLU A 74 -4.28 0.07 18.35
N GLU A 75 -4.23 -1.26 18.34
CA GLU A 75 -3.10 -1.97 17.72
C GLU A 75 -3.20 -2.04 16.18
N GLY A 76 -4.23 -1.41 15.61
CA GLY A 76 -4.48 -1.33 14.18
C GLY A 76 -5.12 -2.59 13.59
N PRO A 77 -5.10 -2.72 12.24
CA PRO A 77 -5.86 -3.76 11.54
C PRO A 77 -5.46 -5.17 11.96
N ALA A 78 -6.42 -5.93 12.50
CA ALA A 78 -6.22 -7.31 12.95
C ALA A 78 -5.66 -8.22 11.84
N CYS A 79 -6.06 -7.99 10.59
CA CYS A 79 -5.56 -8.72 9.44
C CYS A 79 -4.05 -8.53 9.16
N VAL A 80 -3.50 -7.35 9.47
CA VAL A 80 -2.08 -7.06 9.25
C VAL A 80 -1.27 -7.80 10.30
N GLN A 81 -1.74 -7.78 11.55
CA GLN A 81 -1.09 -8.51 12.65
C GLN A 81 -1.17 -10.02 12.50
N ALA A 82 -2.31 -10.54 12.05
CA ALA A 82 -2.50 -11.98 11.86
C ALA A 82 -1.69 -12.53 10.67
N CYS A 83 -1.26 -11.68 9.73
CA CYS A 83 -0.54 -12.13 8.54
C CYS A 83 0.91 -12.48 8.88
N SER A 84 1.18 -13.76 9.16
CA SER A 84 2.53 -14.29 9.44
C SER A 84 3.56 -14.00 8.34
N LYS A 85 3.11 -13.89 7.10
CA LYS A 85 3.95 -13.60 5.92
C LYS A 85 4.10 -12.11 5.62
N ARG A 86 3.45 -11.23 6.38
CA ARG A 86 3.45 -9.76 6.18
C ARG A 86 3.05 -9.35 4.75
N ALA A 87 2.15 -10.10 4.13
CA ALA A 87 1.65 -9.84 2.78
C ALA A 87 0.67 -8.65 2.74
N ILE A 88 0.14 -8.23 3.89
CA ILE A 88 -0.81 -7.12 4.03
C ILE A 88 -0.15 -6.04 4.86
N ALA A 89 -0.17 -4.79 4.37
CA ALA A 89 0.31 -3.61 5.08
C ALA A 89 -0.63 -2.43 4.83
N VAL A 90 -0.72 -1.52 5.81
CA VAL A 90 -1.37 -0.22 5.62
C VAL A 90 -0.30 0.80 5.26
N HIS A 91 -0.54 1.53 4.17
CA HIS A 91 0.34 2.58 3.72
C HIS A 91 -0.46 3.84 3.47
N ASP A 92 0.08 4.95 3.93
CA ASP A 92 -0.33 6.27 3.48
C ASP A 92 0.34 6.59 2.14
N ILE A 93 -0.44 7.11 1.19
CA ILE A 93 -0.01 7.39 -0.18
C ILE A 93 1.13 8.41 -0.17
N ALA A 94 1.05 9.45 0.66
CA ALA A 94 2.09 10.48 0.73
C ALA A 94 3.44 9.90 1.19
N ASN A 95 3.42 8.99 2.17
CA ASN A 95 4.61 8.28 2.62
C ASN A 95 5.19 7.35 1.55
N VAL A 96 4.34 6.66 0.77
CA VAL A 96 4.80 5.83 -0.36
C VAL A 96 5.48 6.67 -1.43
N ILE A 97 4.93 7.84 -1.76
CA ILE A 97 5.53 8.77 -2.72
C ILE A 97 6.90 9.25 -2.21
N LYS A 98 6.98 9.73 -0.97
CA LYS A 98 8.24 10.18 -0.36
C LYS A 98 9.32 9.10 -0.34
N ARG A 99 8.94 7.86 -0.02
CA ARG A 99 9.85 6.72 -0.04
C ARG A 99 10.39 6.47 -1.45
N LYS A 100 9.52 6.44 -2.47
CA LYS A 100 9.93 6.26 -3.88
C LYS A 100 10.86 7.37 -4.37
N GLN A 101 10.57 8.63 -3.98
CA GLN A 101 11.45 9.76 -4.29
C GLN A 101 12.84 9.57 -3.69
N ARG A 102 12.93 9.17 -2.41
CA ARG A 102 14.21 8.88 -1.74
C ARG A 102 14.98 7.75 -2.45
N GLU A 103 14.32 6.63 -2.72
CA GLU A 103 14.93 5.49 -3.43
C GLU A 103 15.47 5.88 -4.81
N HIS A 104 14.77 6.77 -5.53
CA HIS A 104 15.22 7.26 -6.82
C HIS A 104 16.46 8.16 -6.70
N ILE A 105 16.47 9.07 -5.72
CA ILE A 105 17.61 9.94 -5.42
C ILE A 105 18.83 9.07 -5.07
N GLU A 106 18.70 8.09 -4.19
CA GLU A 106 19.79 7.19 -3.80
C GLU A 106 20.43 6.48 -5.00
N LYS A 107 19.62 6.04 -5.97
CA LYS A 107 20.09 5.42 -7.22
C LYS A 107 20.85 6.41 -8.11
N ILE A 108 20.36 7.64 -8.25
CA ILE A 108 21.04 8.68 -9.05
C ILE A 108 22.39 9.04 -8.43
N TYR A 109 22.42 9.22 -7.10
CA TYR A 109 23.64 9.54 -6.37
C TYR A 109 24.60 8.35 -6.20
N GLY A 110 24.18 7.14 -6.57
CA GLY A 110 24.99 5.92 -6.47
C GLY A 110 25.26 5.48 -5.03
N LEU A 111 24.42 5.90 -4.08
CA LEU A 111 24.49 5.52 -2.66
C LEU A 111 24.00 4.08 -2.42
N ASP A 112 23.28 3.52 -3.38
CA ASP A 112 22.80 2.14 -3.40
C ASP A 112 23.91 1.13 -3.75
N LYS A 113 25.04 1.59 -4.30
CA LYS A 113 26.17 0.71 -4.66
C LYS A 113 27.04 0.44 -3.44
N PRO A 114 27.38 -0.83 -3.15
CA PRO A 114 28.34 -1.14 -2.11
C PRO A 114 29.68 -0.47 -2.44
N ALA A 115 30.35 0.09 -1.43
CA ALA A 115 31.67 0.68 -1.59
C ALA A 115 32.60 -0.34 -2.28
N LYS A 116 33.05 -0.02 -3.50
CA LYS A 116 34.03 -0.85 -4.22
C LYS A 116 35.26 -1.00 -3.31
N LYS A 117 35.58 -2.23 -2.90
CA LYS A 117 36.88 -2.53 -2.28
C LYS A 117 37.97 -2.05 -3.24
N LYS A 118 38.69 -0.98 -2.88
CA LYS A 118 39.81 -0.48 -3.68
C LYS A 118 40.93 -1.52 -3.65
N GLY A 119 41.02 -2.32 -4.71
CA GLY A 119 42.20 -3.16 -4.94
C GLY A 119 43.41 -2.29 -5.25
N LEU A 120 44.61 -2.80 -4.98
CA LEU A 120 45.90 -2.11 -5.19
C LEU A 120 46.01 -1.47 -6.58
N LEU A 121 45.49 -2.15 -7.62
CA LEU A 121 45.48 -1.66 -9.00
C LEU A 121 44.74 -0.32 -9.17
N SER A 122 43.66 -0.10 -8.42
CA SER A 122 42.85 1.13 -8.53
C SER A 122 43.54 2.36 -7.92
N VAL A 123 44.42 2.17 -6.93
CA VAL A 123 45.21 3.24 -6.32
C VAL A 123 46.30 3.71 -7.29
N ILE A 124 47.03 2.77 -7.89
CA ILE A 124 48.12 3.05 -8.84
C ILE A 124 47.61 3.78 -10.10
N THR A 125 46.40 3.47 -10.57
CA THR A 125 45.81 4.13 -11.75
C THR A 125 45.22 5.51 -11.47
N THR A 126 44.98 5.86 -10.20
CA THR A 126 44.40 7.17 -9.85
C THR A 126 45.49 8.25 -9.82
N ASP A 127 46.67 7.92 -9.33
CA ASP A 127 47.83 8.84 -9.31
C ASP A 127 48.42 9.12 -10.70
N THR A 128 48.28 8.19 -11.65
CA THR A 128 48.70 8.41 -13.05
C THR A 128 47.79 9.39 -13.78
N ARG A 129 46.52 9.51 -13.39
CA ARG A 129 45.57 10.45 -14.00
C ARG A 129 45.69 11.87 -13.44
N ALA A 130 46.18 12.03 -12.21
CA ALA A 130 46.39 13.33 -11.56
C ALA A 130 47.68 14.04 -12.00
N ARG A 131 48.58 13.37 -12.75
CA ARG A 131 49.87 13.92 -13.19
C ARG A 131 49.90 14.39 -14.65
N LYS A 132 48.78 14.87 -15.21
CA LYS A 132 48.83 15.68 -16.44
C LYS A 132 48.62 17.14 -16.04
N PRO A 133 49.71 17.92 -15.83
CA PRO A 133 49.59 19.34 -15.54
C PRO A 133 48.95 20.03 -16.73
N LEU A 134 48.08 20.99 -16.43
CA LEU A 134 47.68 22.04 -17.36
C LEU A 134 48.90 22.95 -17.58
N ASP A 135 49.81 22.55 -18.46
CA ASP A 135 50.85 23.42 -18.98
C ASP A 135 50.75 23.46 -20.51
N GLY A 136 50.37 24.61 -21.07
CA GLY A 136 50.66 24.98 -22.46
C GLY A 136 49.45 25.39 -23.32
N GLU A 137 49.38 26.71 -23.58
CA GLU A 137 48.55 27.49 -24.51
C GLU A 137 47.15 27.97 -24.04
#